data_AF-S4NYV3-F1
#
_entry.id   AF-S4NYV3-F1
#
_cell.length_a   1.000
_cell.length_b   1.000
_cell.length_c   1.000
_cell.angle_alpha   90.00
_cell.angle_beta   90.00
_cell.angle_gamma   90.00
#
_symmetry.space_group_name_H-M   'P 1'
#
loop_
_entity.id
_entity.type
_entity.pdbx_description
1 polymer ?
#
loop_
_entity_poly.entity_id
_entity_poly.type
_entity_poly.pdbx_seq_one_letter_code
_entity_poly.pdbx_strand_id
1 'polypeptide(L)'
;GEDGHGIYVSFLLAGGPAEKSGQLRRGDRLLAVNEVDITQATHEQAAKALKGTGQNVKLTVVYRPHEYNKFEARINELKQHHTLLRTSQKRSLYVRALFDYDPIRDDGLPSRGLPFRYGDILHVTNAS
;
A
#
# COMPACT_ATOMS: atom_id res chain seq x y z
N GLY A 1 -4.60 6.81 16.47
CA GLY A 1 -4.19 7.39 15.18
C GLY A 1 -4.09 8.87 15.33
N GLU A 2 -3.18 9.52 14.63
CA GLU A 2 -2.83 10.95 14.78
C GLU A 2 -4.03 11.90 14.60
N ASP A 3 -5.09 11.45 13.91
CA ASP A 3 -6.33 12.23 13.68
C ASP A 3 -7.50 11.85 14.62
N GLY A 4 -7.22 11.21 15.76
CA GLY A 4 -8.27 10.73 16.69
C GLY A 4 -9.04 9.49 16.19
N HIS A 5 -8.66 8.93 15.05
CA HIS A 5 -9.32 7.78 14.43
C HIS A 5 -8.90 6.41 15.02
N GLY A 6 -8.29 6.32 16.20
CA GLY A 6 -7.89 5.02 16.80
C GLY A 6 -6.85 4.25 15.96
N ILE A 7 -6.61 2.97 16.29
CA ILE A 7 -5.70 2.07 15.58
C ILE A 7 -6.49 0.82 15.18
N TYR A 8 -6.53 0.50 13.89
CA TYR A 8 -7.32 -0.61 13.36
C TYR A 8 -6.47 -1.63 12.62
N VAL A 9 -6.88 -2.89 12.68
CA VAL A 9 -6.39 -3.95 11.79
C VAL A 9 -6.94 -3.70 10.40
N SER A 10 -6.08 -3.33 9.46
CA SER A 10 -6.43 -3.17 8.05
C SER A 10 -6.14 -4.43 7.22
N PHE A 11 -5.14 -5.19 7.63
CA PHE A 11 -4.64 -6.35 6.89
C PHE A 11 -4.00 -7.35 7.85
N LEU A 12 -4.12 -8.63 7.53
CA LEU A 12 -3.43 -9.73 8.19
C LEU A 12 -2.52 -10.41 7.19
N LEU A 13 -1.27 -10.68 7.60
CA LEU A 13 -0.31 -11.36 6.74
C LEU A 13 -0.68 -12.84 6.59
N ALA A 14 -0.81 -13.29 5.35
CA ALA A 14 -1.08 -14.69 5.02
C ALA A 14 -0.02 -15.62 5.62
N GLY A 15 -0.47 -16.66 6.34
CA GLY A 15 0.39 -17.60 7.05
C GLY A 15 1.10 -17.03 8.28
N GLY A 16 0.83 -15.77 8.63
CA GLY A 16 1.38 -15.10 9.82
C GLY A 16 0.71 -15.57 11.12
N PRO A 17 1.31 -15.29 12.29
CA PRO A 17 0.78 -15.72 13.58
C PRO A 17 -0.61 -15.16 13.90
N ALA A 18 -0.87 -13.92 13.46
CA ALA A 18 -2.15 -13.24 13.64
C ALA A 18 -3.29 -13.85 12.79
N GLU A 19 -2.98 -14.31 11.58
CA GLU A 19 -3.97 -15.02 10.74
C GLU A 19 -4.18 -16.45 11.25
N LYS A 20 -3.08 -17.17 11.56
CA LYS A 20 -3.13 -18.54 12.08
C LYS A 20 -3.86 -18.67 13.41
N SER A 21 -3.84 -17.64 14.27
CA SER A 21 -4.62 -17.67 15.50
C SER A 21 -6.13 -17.57 15.23
N GLY A 22 -6.55 -16.98 14.11
CA GLY A 22 -7.96 -16.74 13.77
C GLY A 22 -8.70 -15.77 14.71
N GLN A 23 -7.98 -15.17 15.67
CA GLN A 23 -8.56 -14.31 16.71
C GLN A 23 -8.63 -12.85 16.29
N LEU A 24 -7.81 -12.44 15.33
CA LEU A 24 -7.82 -11.11 14.76
C LEU A 24 -8.50 -11.11 13.40
N ARG A 25 -9.13 -9.99 13.07
CA ARG A 25 -9.71 -9.76 11.75
C ARG A 25 -9.64 -8.30 11.38
N ARG A 26 -9.73 -8.04 10.07
CA ARG A 26 -9.86 -6.69 9.54
C ARG A 26 -11.07 -5.98 10.17
N GLY A 27 -10.86 -4.74 10.61
CA GLY A 27 -11.87 -3.95 11.31
C GLY A 27 -11.84 -4.06 12.85
N ASP A 28 -10.95 -4.88 13.42
CA ASP A 28 -10.67 -4.84 14.85
C ASP A 28 -9.95 -3.55 15.21
N ARG A 29 -10.45 -2.86 16.24
CA ARG A 29 -9.77 -1.73 16.88
C ARG A 29 -8.88 -2.24 18.01
N LEU A 30 -7.61 -1.87 18.00
CA LEU A 30 -6.71 -2.16 19.10
C LEU A 30 -6.93 -1.16 20.22
N LEU A 31 -7.15 -1.70 21.43
CA LEU A 31 -7.31 -0.92 22.66
C LEU A 31 -6.02 -0.96 23.47
N ALA A 32 -5.38 -2.13 23.59
CA ALA A 32 -4.13 -2.28 24.31
C ALA A 32 -3.20 -3.31 23.67
N VAL A 33 -1.89 -3.12 23.87
CA VAL A 33 -0.82 -4.08 23.56
C VAL A 33 -0.13 -4.45 24.85
N ASN A 34 -0.22 -5.72 25.22
CA ASN A 34 0.12 -6.24 26.55
C ASN A 34 -0.65 -5.47 27.64
N GLU A 35 0.06 -4.66 28.42
CA GLU A 35 -0.48 -3.84 29.51
C GLU A 35 -0.53 -2.34 29.14
N VAL A 36 -0.11 -1.98 27.92
CA VAL A 36 -0.05 -0.60 27.45
C VAL A 36 -1.33 -0.26 26.71
N ASP A 37 -2.10 0.69 27.23
CA ASP A 37 -3.25 1.27 26.53
C ASP A 37 -2.78 2.08 25.32
N ILE A 38 -3.37 1.81 24.16
CA ILE A 38 -3.06 2.46 22.88
C ILE A 38 -4.29 3.11 22.24
N THR A 39 -5.36 3.32 23.02
CA THR A 39 -6.63 3.86 22.49
C THR A 39 -6.47 5.25 21.87
N GLN A 40 -5.58 6.06 22.44
CA GLN A 40 -5.22 7.41 22.00
C GLN A 40 -3.81 7.49 21.39
N ALA A 41 -3.15 6.35 21.19
CA ALA A 41 -1.79 6.33 20.66
C ALA A 41 -1.75 6.79 19.20
N THR A 42 -0.67 7.49 18.82
CA THR A 42 -0.34 7.74 17.42
C THR A 42 -0.01 6.43 16.70
N HIS A 43 0.02 6.46 15.37
CA HIS A 43 0.43 5.29 14.59
C HIS A 43 1.83 4.82 15.00
N GLU A 44 2.77 5.76 15.13
CA GLU A 44 4.14 5.47 15.53
C GLU A 44 4.24 4.87 16.93
N GLN A 45 3.49 5.42 17.89
CA GLN A 45 3.45 4.90 19.26
C GLN A 45 2.91 3.48 19.32
N ALA A 46 1.81 3.20 18.62
CA ALA A 46 1.24 1.86 18.53
C ALA A 46 2.20 0.88 17.83
N ALA A 47 2.87 1.30 16.76
CA ALA A 47 3.87 0.49 16.07
C ALA A 47 5.07 0.19 16.97
N LYS A 48 5.53 1.17 17.75
CA LYS A 48 6.61 0.98 18.74
C LYS A 48 6.18 0.00 19.83
N ALA A 49 4.96 0.11 20.33
CA ALA A 49 4.43 -0.80 21.34
C ALA A 49 4.38 -2.25 20.81
N LEU A 50 3.92 -2.46 19.58
CA LEU A 50 3.91 -3.78 18.92
C LEU A 50 5.32 -4.31 18.68
N LYS A 51 6.25 -3.49 18.19
CA LYS A 51 7.64 -3.89 17.92
C LYS A 51 8.44 -4.19 19.19
N GLY A 52 8.12 -3.52 20.30
CA GLY A 52 8.77 -3.73 21.59
C GLY A 52 8.33 -5.02 22.30
N THR A 53 7.37 -5.76 21.74
CA THR A 53 6.92 -7.03 22.30
C THR A 53 7.88 -8.18 21.98
N GLY A 54 7.95 -9.15 22.89
CA GLY A 54 8.76 -10.36 22.72
C GLY A 54 8.06 -11.42 21.87
N GLN A 55 8.35 -12.69 22.15
CA GLN A 55 7.77 -13.83 21.40
C GLN A 55 6.24 -13.95 21.57
N ASN A 56 5.68 -13.40 22.65
CA ASN A 56 4.26 -13.44 22.94
C ASN A 56 3.68 -12.02 23.06
N VAL A 57 2.52 -11.83 22.46
CA VAL A 57 1.79 -10.56 22.46
C VAL A 57 0.36 -10.82 22.91
N LYS A 58 -0.08 -10.09 23.93
CA LYS A 58 -1.48 -10.04 24.34
C LYS A 58 -2.10 -8.80 23.74
N LEU A 59 -3.16 -8.95 22.96
CA LEU A 59 -3.88 -7.82 22.38
C LEU A 59 -5.27 -7.74 22.99
N THR A 60 -5.67 -6.53 23.37
CA THR A 60 -7.05 -6.23 23.71
C THR A 60 -7.66 -5.54 22.50
N VAL A 61 -8.63 -6.17 21.87
CA VAL A 61 -9.27 -5.68 20.64
C VAL A 61 -10.79 -5.66 20.76
N VAL A 62 -11.43 -4.80 19.97
CA VAL A 62 -12.89 -4.77 19.81
C VAL A 62 -13.24 -4.69 18.33
N TYR A 63 -14.15 -5.55 17.89
CA TYR A 63 -14.58 -5.55 16.49
C TYR A 63 -15.49 -4.34 16.21
N ARG A 64 -15.01 -3.41 15.37
CA ARG A 64 -15.68 -2.13 15.04
C ARG A 64 -15.74 -1.91 13.52
N PRO A 65 -16.37 -2.82 12.75
CA PRO A 65 -16.35 -2.78 11.29
C PRO A 65 -17.00 -1.51 10.72
N HIS A 66 -18.05 -0.99 11.34
CA HIS A 66 -18.72 0.22 10.85
C HIS A 66 -17.83 1.46 10.94
N GLU A 67 -17.07 1.62 12.04
CA GLU A 67 -16.12 2.72 12.20
C GLU A 67 -14.95 2.58 11.22
N TYR A 68 -14.43 1.35 11.10
CA TYR A 68 -13.36 1.04 10.14
C TYR A 68 -13.77 1.32 8.68
N ASN A 69 -14.97 0.91 8.28
CA ASN A 69 -15.46 1.12 6.91
C ASN A 69 -15.60 2.61 6.57
N LYS A 70 -16.05 3.43 7.53
CA LYS A 70 -16.11 4.90 7.34
C LYS A 70 -14.71 5.49 7.15
N PHE A 71 -13.75 5.04 7.95
CA PHE A 71 -12.36 5.44 7.81
C PHE A 71 -11.76 5.01 6.46
N GLU A 72 -12.01 3.77 6.05
CA GLU A 72 -11.54 3.24 4.77
C GLU A 72 -12.16 3.99 3.58
N ALA A 73 -13.46 4.29 3.62
CA ALA A 73 -14.13 5.06 2.58
C ALA A 73 -13.48 6.43 2.39
N ARG A 74 -13.15 7.13 3.49
CA ARG A 74 -12.43 8.41 3.46
C ARG A 74 -11.04 8.28 2.86
N ILE A 75 -10.29 7.24 3.24
CA ILE A 75 -8.96 6.95 2.67
C ILE A 75 -9.07 6.68 1.17
N ASN A 76 -10.08 5.92 0.75
CA ASN A 76 -10.30 5.59 -0.66
C ASN A 76 -10.74 6.81 -1.48
N GLU A 77 -11.57 7.69 -0.93
CA GLU A 77 -11.98 8.95 -1.58
C GLU A 77 -10.78 9.89 -1.78
N LEU A 78 -9.90 10.03 -0.77
CA LEU A 78 -8.67 10.80 -0.88
C LEU A 78 -7.71 10.20 -1.93
N LYS A 79 -7.60 8.87 -1.97
CA LYS A 79 -6.82 8.17 -3.00
C LYS A 79 -7.42 8.38 -4.38
N GLN A 80 -8.73 8.26 -4.54
CA GLN A 80 -9.42 8.47 -5.82
C GLN A 80 -9.24 9.90 -6.33
N HIS A 81 -9.38 10.92 -5.48
CA HIS A 81 -9.06 12.29 -5.85
C HIS A 81 -7.61 12.43 -6.35
N HIS A 82 -6.65 11.79 -5.66
CA HIS A 82 -5.26 11.83 -6.07
C HIS A 82 -4.97 11.02 -7.36
N THR A 83 -5.65 9.88 -7.56
CA THR A 83 -5.55 9.07 -8.78
C THR A 83 -6.18 9.78 -9.97
N LEU A 84 -7.34 10.43 -9.83
CA LEU A 84 -7.96 11.22 -10.89
C LEU A 84 -7.09 12.40 -11.32
N LEU A 85 -6.40 13.05 -10.38
CA LEU A 85 -5.41 14.10 -10.69
C LEU A 85 -4.20 13.53 -11.48
N ARG A 86 -3.85 12.25 -11.29
CA ARG A 86 -2.75 11.59 -12.02
C ARG A 86 -3.16 10.94 -13.34
N THR A 87 -4.36 10.37 -13.45
CA THR A 87 -4.84 9.71 -14.68
C THR A 87 -5.41 10.71 -15.69
N SER A 88 -5.81 11.90 -15.25
CA SER A 88 -6.30 12.94 -16.16
C SER A 88 -5.17 13.54 -17.02
N GLN A 89 -3.93 13.54 -16.54
CA GLN A 89 -2.79 13.91 -17.39
C GLN A 89 -2.16 12.64 -18.00
N LYS A 90 -2.65 12.23 -19.18
CA LYS A 90 -1.86 11.45 -20.14
C LYS A 90 -0.58 12.24 -20.45
N ARG A 91 0.43 12.14 -19.59
CA ARG A 91 1.76 12.72 -19.82
C ARG A 91 2.47 11.84 -20.83
N SER A 92 2.23 12.11 -22.10
CA SER A 92 3.09 11.58 -23.14
C SER A 92 4.40 12.34 -23.14
N LEU A 93 5.50 11.61 -23.27
CA LEU A 93 6.85 12.18 -23.41
C LEU A 93 7.38 11.83 -24.79
N TYR A 94 8.16 12.73 -25.38
CA TYR A 94 8.97 12.43 -26.54
C TYR A 94 10.42 12.32 -26.08
N VAL A 95 11.05 11.17 -26.36
CA VAL A 95 12.45 10.93 -26.02
C VAL A 95 13.24 10.67 -27.28
N ARG A 96 14.51 11.11 -27.32
CA ARG A 96 15.41 10.82 -28.44
C ARG A 96 16.27 9.62 -28.10
N ALA A 97 16.30 8.62 -28.97
CA ALA A 97 17.16 7.46 -28.81
C ALA A 97 18.63 7.88 -28.95
N LEU A 98 19.45 7.48 -27.97
CA LEU A 98 20.90 7.72 -27.96
C LEU A 98 21.69 6.44 -28.26
N PHE A 99 21.02 5.39 -28.69
CA PHE A 99 21.60 4.10 -29.09
C PHE A 99 20.63 3.36 -30.01
N ASP A 100 21.13 2.33 -30.70
CA ASP A 100 20.32 1.42 -31.51
C ASP A 100 19.78 0.28 -30.64
N TYR A 101 18.51 -0.06 -30.82
CA TYR A 101 17.87 -1.17 -30.13
C TYR A 101 17.27 -2.17 -31.12
N ASP A 102 17.73 -3.42 -31.02
CA ASP A 102 17.20 -4.57 -31.73
C ASP A 102 16.58 -5.54 -30.72
N PRO A 103 15.24 -5.65 -30.67
CA PRO A 103 14.54 -6.50 -29.71
C PRO A 103 14.78 -7.99 -29.93
N ILE A 104 15.31 -8.42 -31.09
CA ILE A 104 15.64 -9.83 -31.36
C ILE A 104 16.86 -10.25 -30.52
N ARG A 105 17.69 -9.29 -30.10
CA ARG A 105 18.88 -9.53 -29.28
C ARG A 105 18.60 -9.44 -27.78
N ASP A 106 17.35 -9.23 -27.38
CA ASP A 106 16.91 -9.03 -26.00
C ASP A 106 15.87 -10.10 -25.61
N ASP A 107 16.40 -11.23 -25.11
CA ASP A 107 15.58 -12.39 -24.69
C ASP A 107 14.75 -12.12 -23.42
N GLY A 108 14.93 -10.97 -22.77
CA GLY A 108 14.26 -10.60 -21.51
C GLY A 108 12.87 -9.97 -21.67
N LEU A 109 12.40 -9.76 -22.90
CA LEU A 109 11.15 -9.04 -23.14
C LEU A 109 9.91 -9.93 -22.97
N PRO A 110 8.88 -9.48 -22.22
CA PRO A 110 7.62 -10.20 -22.08
C PRO A 110 6.76 -10.18 -23.36
N SER A 111 7.08 -9.31 -24.34
CA SER A 111 6.35 -9.14 -25.60
C SER A 111 7.28 -8.64 -26.72
N ARG A 112 6.80 -8.60 -27.98
CA ARG A 112 7.58 -8.02 -29.09
C ARG A 112 7.96 -6.57 -28.79
N GLY A 113 9.26 -6.29 -28.64
CA GLY A 113 9.79 -4.94 -28.46
C GLY A 113 9.69 -4.09 -29.73
N LEU A 114 9.72 -2.77 -29.55
CA LEU A 114 9.77 -1.81 -30.65
C LEU A 114 11.24 -1.54 -31.02
N PRO A 115 11.72 -1.91 -32.22
CA PRO A 115 13.08 -1.57 -32.66
C PRO A 115 13.20 -0.05 -32.92
N PHE A 116 14.37 0.52 -32.64
CA PHE A 116 14.68 1.93 -32.93
C PHE A 116 16.18 2.15 -33.15
N ARG A 117 16.53 3.27 -33.78
CA ARG A 117 17.92 3.67 -34.06
C ARG A 117 18.31 4.96 -33.36
N TYR A 118 19.61 5.20 -33.22
CA TYR A 118 20.17 6.46 -32.75
C TYR A 118 19.55 7.64 -33.52
N GLY A 119 19.03 8.60 -32.76
CA GLY A 119 18.44 9.82 -33.29
C GLY A 119 16.93 9.78 -33.48
N ASP A 120 16.29 8.60 -33.43
CA ASP A 120 14.84 8.45 -33.49
C ASP A 120 14.14 9.15 -32.33
N ILE A 121 12.92 9.65 -32.56
CA ILE A 121 12.07 10.24 -31.52
C ILE A 121 10.95 9.26 -31.17
N LEU A 122 10.93 8.79 -29.92
CA LEU A 122 9.97 7.83 -29.41
C LEU A 122 8.87 8.53 -28.61
N HIS A 123 7.62 8.21 -28.91
CA HIS A 123 6.46 8.68 -28.16
C HIS A 123 6.14 7.69 -27.04
N VAL A 124 6.51 8.05 -25.82
CA VAL A 124 6.28 7.22 -24.63
C VAL A 124 4.93 7.57 -24.03
N THR A 125 4.07 6.56 -23.94
CA THR A 125 2.77 6.64 -23.26
C THR A 125 2.69 5.54 -22.22
N ASN A 126 1.92 5.76 -21.15
CA ASN A 126 1.57 4.66 -20.25
C ASN A 126 0.62 3.73 -21.00
N ALA A 127 1.04 2.48 -21.21
CA ALA A 127 0.14 1.42 -21.63
C ALA A 127 -0.97 1.26 -20.59
N SER A 128 -2.22 1.14 -21.05
CA SER A 128 -3.39 0.92 -20.19
C SER A 128 -3.45 -0.51 -19.69
#